data_AF-C5MKI7-F1
#
_entry.id   AF-C5MKI7-F1
#
_cell.length_a   1.000
_cell.length_b   1.000
_cell.length_c   1.000
_cell.angle_alpha   90.00
_cell.angle_beta   90.00
_cell.angle_gamma   90.00
#
_symmetry.space_group_name_H-M   'P 1'
#
loop_
_entity.id
_entity.type
_entity.pdbx_description
1 polymer ?
#
loop_
_entity_poly.entity_id
_entity_poly.type
_entity_poly.pdbx_seq_one_letter_code
_entity_poly.pdbx_strand_id
1 'polypeptide(L)'
;YFIGIFCFEAGIKIVALGLVFHKGSYLRNGWNVMDFIVVLSGILATAGTHFNTHVDLRTLRAVRVLRPLKLVSGIPSLQIVLKSIMKAMVPLLQIGLLLFFAILMFAIIGLEFYSGKLHKACYRNNSGMELEPMDPPHPCGVPRCPTGYECKEWIGPNDGITQFDNILFAVLTVFQCITMEGWTTVLYNTNDALGATWNWLYFIPLIIIGSFFVLNLVLGVLSGEFAKERERVENRRAFMKLRRNQQIERELNGYRAWIDKAEEVMLAEENKNSGTSALEVLRRATIKRSRTEAINRDSSEDHCVDISSVGTPLARASIKSAKMDGASYLRHKERLLRVSVRHMIKSQVFYWMVLGVVALNTFCVAIVHHNQTLWLSNVLYYAEFLFLGLFLVEIAFKMYGMGPRQ
;
A
#
# COMPACT_ATOMS: atom_id res chain seq x y z
N TYR A 1 17.69 -29.81 -17.75
CA TYR A 1 18.45 -28.78 -17.02
C TYR A 1 17.75 -28.33 -15.74
N PHE A 2 16.71 -27.48 -15.78
CA PHE A 2 16.04 -26.95 -14.57
C PHE A 2 15.57 -28.00 -13.54
N ILE A 3 14.99 -29.12 -14.01
CA ILE A 3 14.56 -30.22 -13.13
C ILE A 3 15.76 -30.84 -12.40
N GLY A 4 16.90 -31.00 -13.08
CA GLY A 4 18.13 -31.54 -12.49
C GLY A 4 18.66 -30.66 -11.36
N ILE A 5 18.66 -29.33 -11.55
CA ILE A 5 19.04 -28.37 -10.49
C ILE A 5 18.14 -28.51 -9.26
N PHE A 6 16.82 -28.62 -9.47
CA PHE A 6 15.89 -28.75 -8.35
C PHE A 6 15.95 -30.12 -7.66
N CYS A 7 16.21 -31.19 -8.40
CA CYS A 7 16.47 -32.51 -7.81
C CYS A 7 17.72 -32.48 -6.95
N PHE A 8 18.78 -31.82 -7.43
CA PHE A 8 20.03 -31.68 -6.70
C PHE A 8 19.86 -30.87 -5.41
N GLU A 9 19.19 -29.72 -5.49
CA GLU A 9 18.86 -28.91 -4.33
C GLU A 9 18.00 -29.68 -3.31
N ALA A 10 16.97 -30.40 -3.76
CA ALA A 10 16.12 -31.22 -2.90
C ALA A 10 16.92 -32.36 -2.25
N GLY A 11 17.78 -33.03 -3.01
CA GLY A 11 18.67 -34.08 -2.51
C GLY A 11 19.61 -33.59 -1.42
N ILE A 12 20.27 -32.44 -1.62
CA ILE A 12 21.15 -31.84 -0.60
C ILE A 12 20.35 -31.51 0.67
N LYS A 13 19.16 -30.90 0.53
CA LYS A 13 18.32 -30.55 1.68
C LYS A 13 17.84 -31.79 2.44
N ILE A 14 17.51 -32.87 1.73
CA ILE A 14 17.08 -34.14 2.34
C ILE A 14 18.23 -34.78 3.13
N VAL A 15 19.44 -34.79 2.58
CA VAL A 15 20.63 -35.35 3.27
C VAL A 15 20.99 -34.50 4.49
N ALA A 16 20.95 -33.16 4.39
CA ALA A 16 21.33 -32.27 5.47
C ALA A 16 20.32 -32.21 6.63
N LEU A 17 19.01 -32.25 6.33
CA LEU A 17 17.94 -32.08 7.32
C LEU A 17 17.31 -33.40 7.80
N GLY A 18 17.55 -34.50 7.08
CA GLY A 18 16.87 -35.78 7.26
C GLY A 18 15.44 -35.78 6.70
N LEU A 19 14.95 -36.98 6.36
CA LEU A 19 13.67 -37.18 5.65
C LEU A 19 12.43 -36.85 6.51
N VAL A 20 12.21 -37.56 7.63
CA VAL A 20 10.95 -37.49 8.40
C VAL A 20 11.13 -37.45 9.92
N PHE A 21 12.11 -38.16 10.49
CA PHE A 21 12.09 -38.52 11.93
C PHE A 21 12.47 -37.38 12.91
N HIS A 22 13.07 -36.27 12.48
CA HIS A 22 13.47 -35.18 13.37
C HIS A 22 12.54 -33.96 13.29
N LYS A 23 12.47 -33.17 14.38
CA LYS A 23 11.62 -31.96 14.46
C LYS A 23 11.98 -30.88 13.43
N GLY A 24 13.17 -30.95 12.82
CA GLY A 24 13.64 -30.09 11.72
C GLY A 24 13.72 -30.79 10.35
N SER A 25 13.14 -31.97 10.21
CA SER A 25 13.23 -32.76 8.98
C SER A 25 12.54 -32.11 7.78
N TYR A 26 13.03 -32.44 6.59
CA TYR A 26 12.67 -31.82 5.33
C TYR A 26 11.16 -31.80 5.07
N LEU A 27 10.47 -32.93 5.26
CA LEU A 27 9.03 -33.08 4.97
C LEU A 27 8.11 -32.45 6.02
N ARG A 28 8.64 -31.99 7.16
CA ARG A 28 7.84 -31.32 8.20
C ARG A 28 7.65 -29.82 7.93
N ASN A 29 8.49 -29.23 7.07
CA ASN A 29 8.34 -27.85 6.63
C ASN A 29 7.43 -27.79 5.38
N GLY A 30 6.26 -27.15 5.51
CA GLY A 30 5.28 -27.07 4.41
C GLY A 30 5.83 -26.46 3.11
N TRP A 31 6.79 -25.54 3.20
CA TRP A 31 7.44 -24.97 2.02
C TRP A 31 8.38 -25.96 1.31
N ASN A 32 9.08 -26.80 2.06
CA ASN A 32 9.91 -27.87 1.50
C ASN A 32 9.04 -28.98 0.89
N VAL A 33 7.85 -29.25 1.44
CA VAL A 33 6.89 -30.19 0.87
C VAL A 33 6.37 -29.69 -0.48
N MET A 34 6.05 -28.40 -0.60
CA MET A 34 5.68 -27.78 -1.88
C MET A 34 6.80 -27.94 -2.92
N ASP A 35 8.04 -27.61 -2.55
CA ASP A 35 9.22 -27.80 -3.41
C ASP A 35 9.39 -29.25 -3.85
N PHE A 36 9.20 -30.20 -2.92
CA PHE A 36 9.29 -31.63 -3.18
C PHE A 36 8.23 -32.11 -4.19
N ILE A 37 6.99 -31.65 -4.06
CA ILE A 37 5.89 -31.98 -5.00
C ILE A 37 6.23 -31.48 -6.42
N VAL A 38 6.76 -30.26 -6.54
CA VAL A 38 7.16 -29.69 -7.84
C VAL A 38 8.30 -30.47 -8.47
N VAL A 39 9.26 -30.95 -7.67
CA VAL A 39 10.36 -31.80 -8.15
C VAL A 39 9.84 -33.19 -8.55
N LEU A 40 9.03 -33.83 -7.71
CA LEU A 40 8.50 -35.18 -7.92
C LEU A 40 7.61 -35.26 -9.17
N SER A 41 6.69 -34.31 -9.33
CA SER A 41 5.86 -34.18 -10.54
C SER A 41 6.70 -33.94 -11.81
N GLY A 42 7.80 -33.20 -11.69
CA GLY A 42 8.77 -32.99 -12.77
C GLY A 42 9.47 -34.28 -13.19
N ILE A 43 9.93 -35.08 -12.23
CA ILE A 43 10.58 -36.38 -12.47
C ILE A 43 9.57 -37.36 -13.08
N LEU A 44 8.38 -37.50 -12.50
CA LEU A 44 7.33 -38.40 -12.98
C LEU A 44 6.92 -38.07 -14.43
N ALA A 45 6.81 -36.79 -14.77
CA ALA A 45 6.49 -36.36 -16.13
C ALA A 45 7.61 -36.70 -17.14
N THR A 46 8.88 -36.68 -16.73
CA THR A 46 10.02 -37.05 -17.60
C THR A 46 10.24 -38.55 -17.68
N ALA A 47 10.03 -39.28 -16.57
CA ALA A 47 10.14 -40.73 -16.52
C ALA A 47 9.04 -41.38 -17.37
N GLY A 48 7.79 -40.94 -17.23
CA GLY A 48 6.69 -41.53 -17.99
C GLY A 48 6.77 -41.26 -19.51
N THR A 49 7.45 -40.19 -19.96
CA THR A 49 7.77 -40.01 -21.39
C THR A 49 8.82 -40.98 -21.91
N HIS A 50 9.67 -41.52 -21.04
CA HIS A 50 10.75 -42.43 -21.40
C HIS A 50 10.33 -43.92 -21.29
N PHE A 51 9.37 -44.24 -20.42
CA PHE A 51 8.90 -45.60 -20.18
C PHE A 51 7.67 -46.02 -21.01
N ASN A 52 7.21 -45.22 -21.98
CA ASN A 52 6.08 -45.52 -22.88
C ASN A 52 4.83 -46.09 -22.18
N THR A 53 4.59 -45.69 -20.93
CA THR A 53 3.39 -46.06 -20.18
C THR A 53 2.19 -45.30 -20.72
N HIS A 54 1.10 -45.99 -21.05
CA HIS A 54 -0.18 -45.46 -21.53
C HIS A 54 -0.93 -44.50 -20.57
N VAL A 55 -0.27 -44.03 -19.51
CA VAL A 55 -0.84 -43.06 -18.57
C VAL A 55 -0.75 -41.68 -19.19
N ASP A 56 -1.86 -40.95 -19.22
CA ASP A 56 -1.97 -39.64 -19.85
C ASP A 56 -1.30 -38.55 -18.96
N LEU A 57 0.04 -38.44 -19.03
CA LEU A 57 0.87 -37.53 -18.21
C LEU A 57 0.65 -36.04 -18.51
N ARG A 58 -0.34 -35.70 -19.34
CA ARG A 58 -0.71 -34.33 -19.70
C ARG A 58 -1.14 -33.52 -18.48
N THR A 59 -1.80 -34.15 -17.51
CA THR A 59 -2.20 -33.56 -16.22
C THR A 59 -0.99 -33.23 -15.32
N LEU A 60 0.04 -34.10 -15.28
CA LEU A 60 1.28 -33.83 -14.52
C LEU A 60 2.09 -32.66 -15.10
N ARG A 61 1.91 -32.34 -16.38
CA ARG A 61 2.51 -31.12 -16.98
C ARG A 61 1.87 -29.85 -16.42
N ALA A 62 0.59 -29.88 -16.01
CA ALA A 62 -0.09 -28.72 -15.42
C ALA A 62 0.49 -28.35 -14.04
N VAL A 63 1.01 -29.31 -13.26
CA VAL A 63 1.65 -29.08 -11.95
C VAL A 63 2.84 -28.13 -12.04
N ARG A 64 3.45 -27.99 -13.22
CA ARG A 64 4.52 -27.00 -13.48
C ARG A 64 4.06 -25.56 -13.25
N VAL A 65 2.75 -25.28 -13.27
CA VAL A 65 2.17 -23.96 -12.92
C VAL A 65 2.44 -23.57 -11.47
N LEU A 66 2.77 -24.53 -10.59
CA LEU A 66 3.13 -24.27 -9.20
C LEU A 66 4.58 -23.81 -9.03
N ARG A 67 5.45 -23.92 -10.06
CA ARG A 67 6.87 -23.53 -9.97
C ARG A 67 7.10 -22.08 -9.51
N PRO A 68 6.31 -21.07 -9.95
CA PRO A 68 6.45 -19.71 -9.43
C PRO A 68 6.18 -19.59 -7.92
N LEU A 69 5.38 -20.49 -7.31
CA LEU A 69 5.14 -20.49 -5.87
C LEU A 69 6.42 -20.77 -5.06
N LYS A 70 7.45 -21.36 -5.68
CA LYS A 70 8.78 -21.48 -5.05
C LYS A 70 9.38 -20.13 -4.68
N LEU A 71 9.02 -19.03 -5.35
CA LEU A 71 9.41 -17.68 -4.94
C LEU A 71 8.96 -17.35 -3.51
N VAL A 72 7.81 -17.90 -3.10
CA VAL A 72 7.34 -17.78 -1.71
C VAL A 72 8.29 -18.49 -0.74
N SER A 73 8.75 -19.69 -1.09
CA SER A 73 9.70 -20.43 -0.26
C SER A 73 11.06 -19.71 -0.14
N GLY A 74 11.46 -18.96 -1.18
CA GLY A 74 12.73 -18.23 -1.24
C GLY A 74 12.70 -16.86 -0.55
N ILE A 75 11.53 -16.24 -0.40
CA ILE A 75 11.39 -14.87 0.13
C ILE A 75 10.68 -14.91 1.50
N PRO A 76 11.40 -14.72 2.62
CA PRO A 76 10.82 -14.80 3.97
C PRO A 76 9.68 -13.82 4.23
N SER A 77 9.72 -12.62 3.65
CA SER A 77 8.65 -11.63 3.79
C SER A 77 7.32 -12.12 3.20
N LEU A 78 7.35 -12.83 2.06
CA LEU A 78 6.15 -13.36 1.41
C LEU A 78 5.54 -14.52 2.22
N GLN A 79 6.36 -15.33 2.89
CA GLN A 79 5.89 -16.39 3.80
C GLN A 79 5.11 -15.81 4.98
N ILE A 80 5.58 -14.70 5.55
CA ILE A 80 4.91 -14.04 6.67
C ILE A 80 3.54 -13.54 6.24
N VAL A 81 3.45 -12.94 5.05
CA VAL A 81 2.18 -12.45 4.49
C VAL A 81 1.19 -13.59 4.26
N LEU A 82 1.59 -14.66 3.56
CA LEU A 82 0.69 -15.78 3.28
C LEU A 82 0.25 -16.53 4.54
N LYS A 83 1.15 -16.69 5.52
CA LYS A 83 0.78 -17.25 6.83
C LYS A 83 -0.28 -16.40 7.55
N SER A 84 -0.21 -15.07 7.38
CA SER A 84 -1.19 -14.15 7.95
C SER A 84 -2.54 -14.27 7.24
N ILE A 85 -2.56 -14.40 5.91
CA ILE A 85 -3.76 -14.65 5.10
C ILE A 85 -4.41 -15.98 5.50
N MET A 86 -3.65 -17.08 5.57
CA MET A 86 -4.19 -18.39 5.97
C MET A 86 -4.83 -18.34 7.35
N LYS A 87 -4.24 -17.60 8.30
CA LYS A 87 -4.80 -17.44 9.63
C LYS A 87 -6.12 -16.64 9.62
N ALA A 88 -6.24 -15.64 8.75
CA ALA A 88 -7.47 -14.86 8.58
C ALA A 88 -8.57 -15.64 7.83
N MET A 89 -8.22 -16.65 7.03
CA MET A 89 -9.19 -17.48 6.30
C MET A 89 -10.00 -18.42 7.21
N VAL A 90 -9.39 -18.91 8.29
CA VAL A 90 -10.04 -19.86 9.23
C VAL A 90 -11.37 -19.34 9.80
N PRO A 91 -11.46 -18.13 10.38
CA PRO A 91 -12.74 -17.61 10.85
C PRO A 91 -13.74 -17.42 9.71
N LEU A 92 -13.30 -16.97 8.53
CA LEU A 92 -14.17 -16.82 7.35
C LEU A 92 -14.79 -18.15 6.89
N LEU A 93 -14.09 -19.28 7.08
CA LEU A 93 -14.62 -20.60 6.70
C LEU A 93 -15.84 -21.01 7.54
N GLN A 94 -15.88 -20.69 8.84
CA GLN A 94 -17.02 -21.01 9.71
C GLN A 94 -18.30 -20.32 9.23
N ILE A 95 -18.15 -19.08 8.80
CA ILE A 95 -19.19 -18.28 8.18
C ILE A 95 -19.55 -18.76 6.78
N GLY A 96 -18.54 -19.10 5.98
CA GLY A 96 -18.73 -19.71 4.67
C GLY A 96 -19.55 -21.00 4.75
N LEU A 97 -19.39 -21.77 5.83
CA LEU A 97 -20.20 -22.97 6.08
C LEU A 97 -21.66 -22.62 6.38
N LEU A 98 -21.93 -21.60 7.20
CA LEU A 98 -23.30 -21.12 7.45
C LEU A 98 -23.96 -20.65 6.14
N LEU A 99 -23.22 -19.90 5.33
CA LEU A 99 -23.66 -19.48 4.00
C LEU A 99 -23.95 -20.67 3.09
N PHE A 100 -23.07 -21.67 3.07
CA PHE A 100 -23.28 -22.88 2.28
C PHE A 100 -24.58 -23.59 2.64
N PHE A 101 -24.94 -23.68 3.94
CA PHE A 101 -26.23 -24.23 4.36
C PHE A 101 -27.42 -23.38 3.90
N ALA A 102 -27.32 -22.05 3.92
CA ALA A 102 -28.36 -21.17 3.40
C ALA A 102 -28.55 -21.35 1.88
N ILE A 103 -27.45 -21.45 1.12
CA ILE A 103 -27.47 -21.75 -0.32
C ILE A 103 -28.14 -23.10 -0.57
N LEU A 104 -27.76 -24.13 0.19
CA LEU A 104 -28.32 -25.47 0.08
C LEU A 104 -29.84 -25.46 0.29
N MET A 105 -30.33 -24.71 1.28
CA MET A 105 -31.77 -24.60 1.54
C MET A 105 -32.52 -24.02 0.33
N PHE A 106 -32.06 -22.91 -0.22
CA PHE A 106 -32.66 -22.32 -1.42
C PHE A 106 -32.51 -23.23 -2.65
N ALA A 107 -31.39 -23.95 -2.78
CA ALA A 107 -31.17 -24.90 -3.87
C ALA A 107 -32.15 -26.07 -3.82
N ILE A 108 -32.45 -26.62 -2.63
CA ILE A 108 -33.46 -27.67 -2.48
C ILE A 108 -34.85 -27.14 -2.84
N ILE A 109 -35.21 -25.94 -2.37
CA ILE A 109 -36.49 -25.31 -2.71
C ILE A 109 -36.58 -25.09 -4.24
N GLY A 110 -35.54 -24.56 -4.85
CA GLY A 110 -35.47 -24.33 -6.30
C GLY A 110 -35.53 -25.62 -7.12
N LEU A 111 -34.90 -26.69 -6.64
CA LEU A 111 -34.99 -28.02 -7.24
C LEU A 111 -36.45 -28.50 -7.31
N GLU A 112 -37.17 -28.43 -6.20
CA GLU A 112 -38.58 -28.85 -6.14
C GLU A 112 -39.50 -28.03 -7.08
N PHE A 113 -39.24 -26.73 -7.23
CA PHE A 113 -40.07 -25.87 -8.09
C PHE A 113 -39.72 -25.94 -9.58
N TYR A 114 -38.43 -26.01 -9.91
CA TYR A 114 -37.92 -25.76 -11.26
C TYR A 114 -37.33 -27.01 -11.94
N SER A 115 -37.32 -28.17 -11.29
CA SER A 115 -36.83 -29.43 -11.87
C SER A 115 -37.59 -29.79 -13.16
N GLY A 116 -36.82 -30.05 -14.23
CA GLY A 116 -37.29 -30.45 -15.54
C GLY A 116 -37.92 -29.32 -16.37
N LYS A 117 -37.97 -28.08 -15.86
CA LYS A 117 -38.74 -26.99 -16.50
C LYS A 117 -37.95 -26.21 -17.56
N LEU A 118 -36.63 -26.26 -17.52
CA LEU A 118 -35.75 -25.45 -18.39
C LEU A 118 -35.27 -26.18 -19.67
N HIS A 119 -35.86 -27.34 -20.00
CA HIS A 119 -35.45 -28.19 -21.13
C HIS A 119 -36.23 -27.97 -22.42
N LYS A 120 -36.85 -26.79 -22.60
CA LYS A 120 -37.62 -26.48 -23.80
C LYS A 120 -37.29 -25.09 -24.30
N ALA A 121 -37.11 -24.93 -25.61
CA ALA A 121 -36.86 -23.65 -26.27
C ALA A 121 -37.68 -23.50 -27.57
N CYS A 122 -37.80 -22.26 -28.04
CA CYS A 122 -38.48 -21.94 -29.29
C CYS A 122 -37.56 -22.19 -30.50
N TYR A 123 -38.01 -23.04 -31.42
CA TYR A 123 -37.34 -23.33 -32.68
C TYR A 123 -38.18 -22.88 -33.87
N ARG A 124 -37.54 -22.31 -34.90
CA ARG A 124 -38.23 -21.91 -36.12
C ARG A 124 -38.51 -23.13 -37.00
N ASN A 125 -39.75 -23.29 -37.44
CA ASN A 125 -40.10 -24.35 -38.39
C ASN A 125 -39.83 -23.87 -39.82
N ASN A 126 -38.58 -23.99 -40.28
CA ASN A 126 -38.25 -23.87 -41.70
C ASN A 126 -38.56 -25.21 -42.36
N SER A 127 -39.53 -25.22 -43.27
CA SER A 127 -40.05 -26.38 -43.98
C SER A 127 -38.96 -27.12 -44.79
N GLY A 128 -38.08 -27.89 -44.13
CA GLY A 128 -37.25 -28.86 -44.86
C GLY A 128 -36.04 -29.52 -44.21
N MET A 129 -35.21 -28.91 -43.34
CA MET A 129 -34.04 -29.69 -42.86
C MET A 129 -33.31 -29.24 -41.59
N GLU A 130 -33.37 -27.98 -41.18
CA GLU A 130 -32.65 -27.51 -39.97
C GLU A 130 -33.55 -26.66 -39.09
N LEU A 131 -33.67 -27.09 -37.82
CA LEU A 131 -34.34 -26.33 -36.76
C LEU A 131 -33.35 -25.29 -36.26
N GLU A 132 -33.49 -24.06 -36.73
CA GLU A 132 -32.71 -22.94 -36.21
C GLU A 132 -33.29 -22.53 -34.85
N PRO A 133 -32.49 -22.55 -33.77
CA PRO A 133 -32.90 -21.96 -32.50
C PRO A 133 -33.10 -20.45 -32.68
N MET A 134 -33.97 -19.86 -31.87
CA MET A 134 -34.02 -18.41 -31.76
C MET A 134 -32.67 -17.90 -31.22
N ASP A 135 -32.12 -16.81 -31.77
CA ASP A 135 -30.89 -16.18 -31.29
C ASP A 135 -31.22 -14.83 -30.61
N PRO A 136 -31.04 -14.70 -29.28
CA PRO A 136 -30.59 -15.72 -28.33
C PRO A 136 -31.68 -16.76 -27.97
N PRO A 137 -31.29 -17.98 -27.55
CA PRO A 137 -32.24 -19.05 -27.24
C PRO A 137 -33.00 -18.73 -25.95
N HIS A 138 -34.33 -18.72 -26.05
CA HIS A 138 -35.22 -18.45 -24.93
C HIS A 138 -35.97 -19.72 -24.52
N PRO A 139 -36.09 -20.01 -23.20
CA PRO A 139 -36.93 -21.09 -22.72
C PRO A 139 -38.40 -20.89 -23.13
N CYS A 140 -39.15 -21.97 -23.26
CA CYS A 140 -40.58 -21.92 -23.53
C CYS A 140 -41.37 -22.86 -22.63
N GLY A 141 -42.61 -22.49 -22.31
CA GLY A 141 -43.53 -23.34 -21.57
C GLY A 141 -44.92 -22.72 -21.47
N VAL A 142 -45.20 -22.00 -20.39
CA VAL A 142 -46.51 -21.35 -20.20
C VAL A 142 -46.69 -20.16 -21.15
N PRO A 143 -45.74 -19.20 -21.25
CA PRO A 143 -45.64 -18.32 -22.40
C PRO A 143 -45.44 -19.13 -23.69
N ARG A 144 -46.29 -18.87 -24.69
CA ARG A 144 -46.17 -19.50 -26.00
C ARG A 144 -45.09 -18.81 -26.83
N CYS A 145 -44.43 -19.59 -27.68
CA CYS A 145 -43.50 -19.06 -28.66
C CYS A 145 -44.21 -18.10 -29.64
N PRO A 146 -43.48 -17.12 -30.23
CA PRO A 146 -44.00 -16.24 -31.27
C PRO A 146 -44.52 -17.01 -32.49
N THR A 147 -45.34 -16.36 -33.33
CA THR A 147 -45.88 -16.98 -34.55
C THR A 147 -44.77 -17.47 -35.48
N GLY A 148 -44.83 -18.74 -35.88
CA GLY A 148 -43.81 -19.39 -36.72
C GLY A 148 -42.72 -20.15 -35.95
N TYR A 149 -42.78 -20.16 -34.61
CA TYR A 149 -41.90 -20.92 -33.74
C TYR A 149 -42.67 -22.03 -32.99
N GLU A 150 -42.02 -23.18 -32.83
CA GLU A 150 -42.52 -24.31 -32.06
C GLU A 150 -41.63 -24.56 -30.84
N CYS A 151 -42.26 -24.90 -29.72
CA CYS A 151 -41.55 -25.22 -28.48
C CYS A 151 -41.07 -26.68 -28.54
N LYS A 152 -39.75 -26.90 -28.60
CA LYS A 152 -39.12 -28.24 -28.67
C LYS A 152 -38.08 -28.42 -27.56
N GLU A 153 -37.63 -29.66 -27.38
CA GLU A 153 -36.62 -30.01 -26.38
C GLU A 153 -35.29 -29.28 -26.62
N TRP A 154 -34.68 -28.83 -25.53
CA TRP A 154 -33.44 -28.07 -25.49
C TRP A 154 -32.61 -28.52 -24.29
N ILE A 155 -31.28 -28.43 -24.38
CA ILE A 155 -30.35 -28.77 -23.29
C ILE A 155 -30.46 -27.82 -22.09
N GLY A 156 -31.02 -26.63 -22.31
CA GLY A 156 -31.21 -25.60 -21.30
C GLY A 156 -30.23 -24.43 -21.41
N PRO A 157 -30.45 -23.36 -20.63
CA PRO A 157 -29.66 -22.13 -20.75
C PRO A 157 -28.18 -22.34 -20.37
N ASN A 158 -27.30 -21.57 -21.00
CA ASN A 158 -25.83 -21.68 -20.85
C ASN A 158 -25.32 -23.11 -21.06
N ASP A 159 -25.69 -23.74 -22.18
CA ASP A 159 -25.33 -25.12 -22.52
C ASP A 159 -25.71 -26.14 -21.43
N GLY A 160 -26.86 -25.92 -20.77
CA GLY A 160 -27.36 -26.77 -19.69
C GLY A 160 -26.67 -26.58 -18.34
N ILE A 161 -25.82 -25.57 -18.16
CA ILE A 161 -25.16 -25.32 -16.86
C ILE A 161 -26.15 -24.75 -15.85
N THR A 162 -27.01 -23.82 -16.28
CA THR A 162 -28.00 -23.18 -15.40
C THR A 162 -29.30 -23.98 -15.41
N GLN A 163 -29.41 -24.91 -14.46
CA GLN A 163 -30.55 -25.83 -14.32
C GLN A 163 -30.84 -26.15 -12.84
N PHE A 164 -32.03 -26.68 -12.56
CA PHE A 164 -32.51 -27.07 -11.23
C PHE A 164 -32.83 -28.57 -11.14
N ASP A 165 -32.21 -29.41 -11.97
CA ASP A 165 -32.54 -30.85 -12.00
C ASP A 165 -31.72 -31.68 -11.02
N ASN A 166 -30.52 -31.20 -10.69
CA ASN A 166 -29.60 -31.85 -9.74
C ASN A 166 -29.18 -30.87 -8.66
N ILE A 167 -28.97 -31.36 -7.44
CA ILE A 167 -28.60 -30.51 -6.30
C ILE A 167 -27.32 -29.71 -6.56
N LEU A 168 -26.33 -30.27 -7.27
CA LEU A 168 -25.08 -29.56 -7.56
C LEU A 168 -25.29 -28.38 -8.52
N PHE A 169 -26.08 -28.56 -9.58
CA PHE A 169 -26.41 -27.48 -10.53
C PHE A 169 -27.38 -26.47 -9.93
N ALA A 170 -28.31 -26.90 -9.07
CA ALA A 170 -29.18 -26.00 -8.32
C ALA A 170 -28.36 -25.13 -7.35
N VAL A 171 -27.41 -25.71 -6.61
CA VAL A 171 -26.47 -24.96 -5.75
C VAL A 171 -25.64 -23.98 -6.56
N LEU A 172 -25.13 -24.38 -7.73
CA LEU A 172 -24.36 -23.50 -8.61
C LEU A 172 -25.21 -22.31 -9.12
N THR A 173 -26.43 -22.58 -9.57
CA THR A 173 -27.36 -21.57 -10.08
C THR A 173 -27.79 -20.61 -8.96
N VAL A 174 -28.09 -21.12 -7.77
CA VAL A 174 -28.41 -20.30 -6.59
C VAL A 174 -27.20 -19.47 -6.15
N PHE A 175 -25.99 -20.04 -6.18
CA PHE A 175 -24.76 -19.31 -5.91
C PHE A 175 -24.56 -18.15 -6.89
N GLN A 176 -24.75 -18.39 -8.19
CA GLN A 176 -24.73 -17.35 -9.22
C GLN A 176 -25.78 -16.25 -8.94
N CYS A 177 -26.99 -16.62 -8.51
CA CYS A 177 -28.00 -15.63 -8.15
C CYS A 177 -27.57 -14.76 -6.95
N ILE A 178 -26.94 -15.38 -5.93
CA ILE A 178 -26.51 -14.69 -4.70
C ILE A 178 -25.35 -13.71 -4.97
N THR A 179 -24.46 -14.00 -5.92
CA THR A 179 -23.40 -13.07 -6.34
C THR A 179 -23.92 -11.84 -7.09
N MET A 180 -25.24 -11.74 -7.30
CA MET A 180 -25.92 -10.69 -8.06
C MET A 180 -25.50 -10.62 -9.54
N GLU A 181 -24.91 -11.69 -10.09
CA GLU A 181 -24.48 -11.75 -11.49
C GLU A 181 -25.40 -12.65 -12.30
N GLY A 182 -26.11 -12.09 -13.29
CA GLY A 182 -27.02 -12.88 -14.14
C GLY A 182 -28.23 -13.47 -13.41
N TRP A 183 -28.58 -13.01 -12.22
CA TRP A 183 -29.76 -13.52 -11.50
C TRP A 183 -31.08 -13.19 -12.20
N THR A 184 -31.16 -12.04 -12.87
CA THR A 184 -32.32 -11.63 -13.66
C THR A 184 -32.52 -12.52 -14.88
N THR A 185 -31.44 -13.01 -15.50
CA THR A 185 -31.56 -13.92 -16.64
C THR A 185 -32.10 -15.27 -16.20
N VAL A 186 -31.69 -15.78 -15.03
CA VAL A 186 -32.28 -16.99 -14.44
C VAL A 186 -33.76 -16.77 -14.11
N LEU A 187 -34.12 -15.63 -13.50
CA LEU A 187 -35.52 -15.27 -13.24
C LEU A 187 -36.35 -15.25 -14.54
N TYR A 188 -35.88 -14.55 -15.58
CA TYR A 188 -36.59 -14.48 -16.86
C TYR A 188 -36.69 -15.83 -17.54
N ASN A 189 -35.64 -16.64 -17.52
CA ASN A 189 -35.69 -18.00 -18.02
C ASN A 189 -36.76 -18.86 -17.32
N THR A 190 -36.89 -18.72 -16.00
CA THR A 190 -37.97 -19.41 -15.27
C THR A 190 -39.36 -18.82 -15.55
N ASN A 191 -39.46 -17.51 -15.82
CA ASN A 191 -40.72 -16.87 -16.22
C ASN A 191 -41.17 -17.35 -17.61
N ASP A 192 -40.24 -17.50 -18.54
CA ASP A 192 -40.52 -17.94 -19.90
C ASP A 192 -40.88 -19.45 -19.94
N ALA A 193 -40.41 -20.23 -18.96
CA ALA A 193 -40.79 -21.63 -18.79
C ALA A 193 -42.13 -21.82 -18.04
N LEU A 194 -42.36 -21.13 -16.92
CA LEU A 194 -43.48 -21.40 -16.00
C LEU A 194 -44.53 -20.28 -15.91
N GLY A 195 -44.25 -19.11 -16.47
CA GLY A 195 -45.04 -17.89 -16.31
C GLY A 195 -44.54 -17.01 -15.16
N ALA A 196 -44.74 -15.69 -15.28
CA ALA A 196 -44.17 -14.70 -14.36
C ALA A 196 -44.92 -14.54 -13.01
N THR A 197 -46.07 -15.20 -12.84
CA THR A 197 -47.00 -14.92 -11.73
C THR A 197 -46.42 -15.22 -10.34
N TRP A 198 -45.63 -16.29 -10.21
CA TRP A 198 -45.19 -16.80 -8.90
C TRP A 198 -43.68 -16.84 -8.69
N ASN A 199 -42.87 -16.77 -9.75
CA ASN A 199 -41.41 -16.93 -9.64
C ASN A 199 -40.73 -15.84 -8.79
N TRP A 200 -41.27 -14.62 -8.78
CA TRP A 200 -40.74 -13.53 -7.96
C TRP A 200 -40.77 -13.85 -6.46
N LEU A 201 -41.69 -14.70 -5.98
CA LEU A 201 -41.74 -15.13 -4.57
C LEU A 201 -40.55 -15.98 -4.16
N TYR A 202 -39.87 -16.64 -5.10
CA TYR A 202 -38.64 -17.36 -4.84
C TYR A 202 -37.43 -16.45 -4.99
N PHE A 203 -37.31 -15.73 -6.11
CA PHE A 203 -36.12 -14.96 -6.44
C PHE A 203 -35.97 -13.69 -5.59
N ILE A 204 -37.05 -12.98 -5.21
CA ILE A 204 -36.93 -11.76 -4.41
C ILE A 204 -36.40 -12.05 -3.00
N PRO A 205 -36.96 -13.02 -2.24
CA PRO A 205 -36.37 -13.42 -0.96
C PRO A 205 -34.97 -14.00 -1.11
N LEU A 206 -34.67 -14.75 -2.19
CA LEU A 206 -33.33 -15.24 -2.46
C LEU A 206 -32.31 -14.09 -2.59
N ILE A 207 -32.64 -13.01 -3.29
CA ILE A 207 -31.73 -11.85 -3.42
C ILE A 207 -31.65 -11.06 -2.11
N ILE A 208 -32.78 -10.80 -1.45
CA ILE A 208 -32.80 -10.03 -0.21
C ILE A 208 -32.06 -10.78 0.91
N ILE A 209 -32.43 -12.02 1.15
CA ILE A 209 -31.85 -12.84 2.21
C ILE A 209 -30.50 -13.37 1.77
N GLY A 210 -30.36 -13.89 0.56
CA GLY A 210 -29.11 -14.52 0.11
C GLY A 210 -27.99 -13.53 -0.19
N SER A 211 -28.27 -12.34 -0.72
CA SER A 211 -27.19 -11.42 -1.13
C SER A 211 -26.90 -10.33 -0.08
N PHE A 212 -27.92 -9.63 0.42
CA PHE A 212 -27.68 -8.58 1.43
C PHE A 212 -27.21 -9.15 2.76
N PHE A 213 -27.76 -10.28 3.22
CA PHE A 213 -27.29 -10.91 4.45
C PHE A 213 -25.84 -11.36 4.31
N VAL A 214 -25.46 -11.93 3.16
CA VAL A 214 -24.11 -12.46 2.92
C VAL A 214 -23.08 -11.37 2.86
N LEU A 215 -23.34 -10.31 2.10
CA LEU A 215 -22.44 -9.15 2.06
C LEU A 215 -22.28 -8.54 3.45
N ASN A 216 -23.37 -8.35 4.19
CA ASN A 216 -23.32 -7.78 5.54
C ASN A 216 -22.58 -8.68 6.53
N LEU A 217 -22.75 -10.00 6.43
CA LEU A 217 -22.12 -10.95 7.33
C LEU A 217 -20.63 -11.08 7.03
N VAL A 218 -20.24 -11.13 5.76
CA VAL A 218 -18.82 -11.11 5.35
C VAL A 218 -18.15 -9.81 5.80
N LEU A 219 -18.78 -8.66 5.57
CA LEU A 219 -18.27 -7.35 6.03
C LEU A 219 -18.17 -7.28 7.55
N GLY A 220 -19.17 -7.77 8.29
CA GLY A 220 -19.18 -7.79 9.74
C GLY A 220 -18.02 -8.62 10.31
N VAL A 221 -17.74 -9.77 9.72
CA VAL A 221 -16.66 -10.66 10.17
C VAL A 221 -15.30 -10.09 9.82
N LEU A 222 -15.12 -9.61 8.59
CA LEU A 222 -13.88 -8.95 8.19
C LEU A 222 -13.59 -7.75 9.10
N SER A 223 -14.61 -6.95 9.40
CA SER A 223 -14.49 -5.83 10.34
C SER A 223 -14.08 -6.31 11.74
N GLY A 224 -14.72 -7.36 12.26
CA GLY A 224 -14.37 -7.95 13.55
C GLY A 224 -12.94 -8.50 13.63
N GLU A 225 -12.51 -9.24 12.61
CA GLU A 225 -11.15 -9.79 12.54
C GLU A 225 -10.10 -8.69 12.31
N PHE A 226 -10.39 -7.67 11.50
CA PHE A 226 -9.52 -6.51 11.33
C PHE A 226 -9.42 -5.68 12.62
N ALA A 227 -10.51 -5.49 13.35
CA ALA A 227 -10.49 -4.83 14.65
C ALA A 227 -9.61 -5.59 15.64
N LYS A 228 -9.79 -6.90 15.74
CA LYS A 228 -9.00 -7.80 16.60
C LYS A 228 -7.52 -7.81 16.23
N GLU A 229 -7.19 -7.83 14.94
CA GLU A 229 -5.80 -7.81 14.49
C GLU A 229 -5.16 -6.42 14.71
N ARG A 230 -5.91 -5.33 14.48
CA ARG A 230 -5.47 -3.97 14.78
C ARG A 230 -5.14 -3.81 16.26
N GLU A 231 -6.01 -4.29 17.14
CA GLU A 231 -5.79 -4.28 18.59
C GLU A 231 -4.51 -5.05 18.98
N ARG A 232 -4.29 -6.24 18.41
CA ARG A 232 -3.05 -7.02 18.64
C ARG A 232 -1.80 -6.26 18.19
N VAL A 233 -1.85 -5.60 17.04
CA VAL A 233 -0.72 -4.83 16.51
C VAL A 233 -0.44 -3.62 17.39
N GLU A 234 -1.48 -2.93 17.85
CA GLU A 234 -1.36 -1.78 18.74
C GLU A 234 -0.76 -2.17 20.10
N ASN A 235 -1.25 -3.25 20.71
CA ASN A 235 -0.69 -3.79 21.95
C ASN A 235 0.79 -4.20 21.81
N ARG A 236 1.18 -4.83 20.68
CA ARG A 236 2.59 -5.14 20.39
C ARG A 236 3.44 -3.89 20.23
N ARG A 237 2.93 -2.86 19.54
CA ARG A 237 3.63 -1.58 19.37
C ARG A 237 3.79 -0.86 20.70
N ALA A 238 2.76 -0.82 21.53
CA ALA A 238 2.79 -0.24 22.87
C ALA A 238 3.82 -0.95 23.74
N PHE A 239 3.84 -2.29 23.74
CA PHE A 239 4.84 -3.09 24.46
C PHE A 239 6.27 -2.80 23.99
N MET A 240 6.51 -2.77 22.67
CA MET A 240 7.84 -2.47 22.12
C MET A 240 8.28 -1.03 22.44
N LYS A 241 7.36 -0.07 22.44
CA LYS A 241 7.63 1.32 22.82
C LYS A 241 7.97 1.42 24.31
N LEU A 242 7.20 0.76 25.18
CA LEU A 242 7.46 0.71 26.61
C LEU A 242 8.84 0.12 26.89
N ARG A 243 9.20 -0.99 26.22
CA ARG A 243 10.52 -1.62 26.37
C ARG A 243 11.66 -0.69 25.92
N ARG A 244 11.49 0.06 24.83
CA ARG A 244 12.48 1.07 24.41
C ARG A 244 12.62 2.19 25.44
N ASN A 245 11.51 2.70 25.95
CA ASN A 245 11.54 3.77 26.96
C ASN A 245 12.23 3.30 28.24
N GLN A 246 11.94 2.10 28.73
CA GLN A 246 12.63 1.53 29.90
C GLN A 246 14.12 1.33 29.66
N GLN A 247 14.52 0.96 28.44
CA GLN A 247 15.94 0.83 28.08
C GLN A 247 16.63 2.20 28.11
N ILE A 248 16.03 3.21 27.48
CA ILE A 248 16.55 4.60 27.47
C ILE A 248 16.63 5.15 28.89
N GLU A 249 15.64 4.90 29.74
CA GLU A 249 15.63 5.36 31.12
C GLU A 249 16.75 4.73 31.97
N ARG A 250 17.02 3.42 31.79
CA ARG A 250 18.16 2.76 32.43
C ARG A 250 19.49 3.30 31.95
N GLU A 251 19.64 3.51 30.65
CA GLU A 251 20.85 4.11 30.08
C GLU A 251 21.06 5.54 30.61
N LEU A 252 20.01 6.35 30.67
CA LEU A 252 20.05 7.71 31.20
C LEU A 252 20.43 7.74 32.69
N ASN A 253 19.84 6.85 33.51
CA ASN A 253 20.19 6.73 34.94
C ASN A 253 21.64 6.26 35.14
N GLY A 254 22.13 5.37 34.28
CA GLY A 254 23.54 4.96 34.27
C GLY A 254 24.48 6.13 33.96
N TYR A 255 24.16 6.93 32.92
CA TYR A 255 24.94 8.13 32.60
C TYR A 255 24.91 9.16 33.74
N ARG A 256 23.75 9.35 34.38
CA ARG A 256 23.61 10.26 35.53
C ARG A 256 24.51 9.86 36.69
N ALA A 257 24.48 8.59 37.10
CA ALA A 257 25.34 8.09 38.16
C ALA A 257 26.83 8.24 37.84
N TRP A 258 27.21 8.10 36.55
CA TRP A 258 28.57 8.34 36.09
C TRP A 258 28.97 9.82 36.20
N ILE A 259 28.06 10.74 35.83
CA ILE A 259 28.27 12.20 35.96
C ILE A 259 28.41 12.57 37.43
N ASP A 260 27.49 12.12 38.29
CA ASP A 260 27.52 12.41 39.74
C ASP A 260 28.83 11.90 40.36
N LYS A 261 29.30 10.70 39.94
CA LYS A 261 30.57 10.16 40.40
C LYS A 261 31.78 10.96 39.91
N ALA A 262 31.76 11.42 38.67
CA ALA A 262 32.80 12.28 38.13
C ALA A 262 32.83 13.63 38.87
N GLU A 263 31.67 14.22 39.17
CA GLU A 263 31.55 15.46 39.94
C GLU A 263 32.09 15.31 41.37
N GLU A 264 31.76 14.21 42.07
CA GLU A 264 32.35 13.90 43.39
C GLU A 264 33.87 13.81 43.35
N VAL A 265 34.43 13.15 42.33
CA VAL A 265 35.89 13.01 42.18
C VAL A 265 36.54 14.36 41.89
N MET A 266 35.94 15.18 41.01
CA MET A 266 36.39 16.54 40.71
C MET A 266 36.38 17.43 41.96
N LEU A 267 35.30 17.40 42.75
CA LEU A 267 35.19 18.14 44.01
C LEU A 267 36.20 17.65 45.07
N ALA A 268 36.48 16.35 45.11
CA ALA A 268 37.50 15.78 45.99
C ALA A 268 38.93 16.19 45.57
N GLU A 269 39.20 16.27 44.26
CA GLU A 269 40.44 16.80 43.69
C GLU A 269 40.62 18.29 44.03
N GLU A 270 39.54 19.08 43.89
CA GLU A 270 39.53 20.50 44.26
C GLU A 270 39.73 20.71 45.77
N ASN A 271 39.12 19.88 46.62
CA ASN A 271 39.35 19.90 48.07
C ASN A 271 40.74 19.41 48.50
N LYS A 272 41.35 18.48 47.75
CA LYS A 272 42.76 18.12 47.95
C LYS A 272 43.68 19.27 47.55
N ASN A 273 43.38 19.95 46.45
CA ASN A 273 44.13 21.11 45.99
C ASN A 273 43.88 22.35 46.86
N SER A 274 42.74 22.47 47.55
CA SER A 274 42.48 23.53 48.53
C SER A 274 43.28 23.36 49.83
N GLY A 275 43.81 22.16 50.10
CA GLY A 275 44.86 21.89 51.10
C GLY A 275 46.24 22.44 50.74
N THR A 276 46.44 22.84 49.48
CA THR A 276 47.53 23.73 49.05
C THR A 276 46.91 25.00 48.52
N SER A 277 46.38 25.80 49.44
CA SER A 277 45.71 27.06 49.14
C SER A 277 46.40 27.79 47.97
N ALA A 278 45.64 28.14 46.93
CA ALA A 278 46.10 29.02 45.86
C ALA A 278 46.66 30.34 46.44
N LEU A 279 46.19 30.74 47.63
CA LEU A 279 46.74 31.83 48.43
C LEU A 279 48.15 31.53 48.96
N GLU A 280 48.46 30.28 49.32
CA GLU A 280 49.80 29.84 49.76
C GLU A 280 50.80 29.77 48.62
N VAL A 281 50.38 29.35 47.42
CA VAL A 281 51.22 29.38 46.22
C VAL A 281 51.52 30.83 45.80
N LEU A 282 50.52 31.72 45.85
CA LEU A 282 50.70 33.16 45.66
C LEU A 282 51.53 33.82 46.77
N ARG A 283 51.40 33.41 48.03
CA ARG A 283 52.25 33.86 49.15
C ARG A 283 53.70 33.42 48.97
N ARG A 284 53.94 32.17 48.56
CA ARG A 284 55.30 31.68 48.30
C ARG A 284 55.93 32.35 47.07
N ALA A 285 55.14 32.69 46.05
CA ALA A 285 55.60 33.44 44.88
C ALA A 285 55.93 34.91 45.23
N THR A 286 55.11 35.57 46.05
CA THR A 286 55.37 36.95 46.52
C THR A 286 56.50 37.04 47.53
N ILE A 287 56.68 36.04 48.40
CA ILE A 287 57.81 35.97 49.35
C ILE A 287 59.13 35.61 48.64
N LYS A 288 59.11 34.82 47.56
CA LYS A 288 60.30 34.61 46.71
C LYS A 288 60.67 35.86 45.92
N ARG A 289 59.69 36.65 45.48
CA ARG A 289 59.92 37.93 44.82
C ARG A 289 60.52 38.97 45.78
N SER A 290 60.00 39.06 47.02
CA SER A 290 60.53 39.99 48.02
C SER A 290 61.94 39.64 48.53
N ARG A 291 62.34 38.36 48.51
CA ARG A 291 63.70 37.94 48.89
C ARG A 291 64.74 38.14 47.78
N THR A 292 64.29 38.20 46.52
CA THR A 292 65.17 38.45 45.37
C THR A 292 65.29 39.95 45.06
N GLU A 293 64.29 40.76 45.44
CA GLU A 293 64.30 42.22 45.28
C GLU A 293 64.99 42.96 46.44
N ALA A 294 65.32 42.31 47.56
CA ALA A 294 66.04 42.93 48.68
C ALA A 294 67.59 42.95 48.52
N ILE A 295 68.13 42.51 47.38
CA ILE A 295 69.58 42.53 47.09
C ILE A 295 69.95 43.54 45.98
N ASN A 296 68.99 44.22 45.34
CA ASN A 296 69.30 45.27 44.37
C ASN A 296 68.48 46.54 44.64
N ARG A 297 68.98 47.35 45.58
CA ARG A 297 68.75 48.80 45.58
C ARG A 297 69.94 49.44 44.86
N ASP A 298 69.74 49.83 43.61
CA ASP A 298 70.09 51.18 43.18
C ASP A 298 69.52 51.52 41.80
N SER A 299 69.23 52.81 41.62
CA SER A 299 68.89 53.53 40.38
C SER A 299 67.42 53.58 39.89
N SER A 300 66.77 54.69 40.28
CA SER A 300 66.19 55.74 39.40
C SER A 300 64.88 55.54 38.60
N GLU A 301 63.89 56.34 39.03
CA GLU A 301 63.00 57.25 38.26
C GLU A 301 61.78 56.71 37.46
N ASP A 302 60.61 56.88 38.08
CA ASP A 302 59.39 57.61 37.66
C ASP A 302 58.65 57.35 36.31
N HIS A 303 57.42 56.88 36.53
CA HIS A 303 56.13 57.33 35.98
C HIS A 303 55.71 57.13 34.51
N CYS A 304 54.71 56.25 34.39
CA CYS A 304 53.65 56.15 33.39
C CYS A 304 52.67 57.34 33.45
N VAL A 305 52.16 57.83 32.29
CA VAL A 305 50.72 58.13 31.98
C VAL A 305 50.54 58.24 30.45
N ASP A 306 49.39 57.74 29.97
CA ASP A 306 48.78 57.82 28.63
C ASP A 306 48.71 59.23 27.97
N ILE A 307 48.57 59.27 26.63
CA ILE A 307 47.52 59.98 25.85
C ILE A 307 47.94 60.21 24.38
N SER A 308 46.93 60.14 23.51
CA SER A 308 46.83 60.32 22.05
C SER A 308 47.78 61.32 21.34
N SER A 309 48.12 60.99 20.08
CA SER A 309 48.37 62.03 19.06
C SER A 309 48.02 61.58 17.64
N VAL A 310 47.06 62.28 17.06
CA VAL A 310 46.72 62.34 15.64
C VAL A 310 47.86 63.02 14.87
N GLY A 311 48.19 62.49 13.68
CA GLY A 311 49.05 63.14 12.68
C GLY A 311 48.57 62.80 11.27
N THR A 312 48.01 63.81 10.60
CA THR A 312 47.30 63.81 9.31
C THR A 312 48.27 63.91 8.11
N PRO A 313 47.86 64.39 6.91
CA PRO A 313 47.23 63.65 5.82
C PRO A 313 48.08 63.71 4.53
N LEU A 314 47.85 62.83 3.55
CA LEU A 314 48.25 63.15 2.17
C LEU A 314 47.17 62.77 1.17
N ALA A 315 46.85 63.79 0.37
CA ALA A 315 45.82 63.83 -0.64
C ALA A 315 46.03 62.78 -1.75
N ARG A 316 44.94 62.11 -2.12
CA ARG A 316 44.65 61.82 -3.53
C ARG A 316 43.14 61.78 -3.72
N ALA A 317 42.57 62.95 -4.00
CA ALA A 317 41.27 63.00 -4.66
C ALA A 317 41.41 62.30 -6.03
N SER A 318 40.61 61.27 -6.26
CA SER A 318 40.38 60.70 -7.58
C SER A 318 38.92 60.23 -7.65
N ILE A 319 38.09 61.17 -8.08
CA ILE A 319 36.95 61.02 -8.99
C ILE A 319 36.66 59.54 -9.36
N LYS A 320 35.91 58.84 -8.51
CA LYS A 320 35.20 57.60 -8.86
C LYS A 320 34.08 57.22 -7.87
N SER A 321 33.52 58.19 -7.13
CA SER A 321 32.46 57.89 -6.15
C SER A 321 31.05 57.83 -6.75
N ALA A 322 30.78 58.51 -7.87
CA ALA A 322 29.41 58.60 -8.39
C ALA A 322 28.90 57.32 -9.11
N LYS A 323 29.78 56.35 -9.43
CA LYS A 323 29.39 55.10 -10.12
C LYS A 323 29.24 53.89 -9.16
N MET A 324 29.74 54.00 -7.92
CA MET A 324 29.74 52.93 -6.93
C MET A 324 28.49 52.95 -6.01
N ASP A 325 27.82 54.10 -5.90
CA ASP A 325 26.60 54.25 -5.10
C ASP A 325 25.35 53.68 -5.80
N GLY A 326 25.30 53.69 -7.13
CA GLY A 326 24.20 53.06 -7.87
C GLY A 326 24.18 51.53 -7.71
N ALA A 327 25.35 50.89 -7.71
CA ALA A 327 25.46 49.44 -7.60
C ALA A 327 25.25 48.90 -6.17
N SER A 328 25.51 49.70 -5.14
CA SER A 328 25.18 49.38 -3.74
C SER A 328 23.69 49.60 -3.46
N TYR A 329 23.12 50.70 -3.99
CA TYR A 329 21.69 51.00 -3.91
C TYR A 329 20.82 49.94 -4.62
N LEU A 330 21.22 49.50 -5.82
CA LEU A 330 20.54 48.44 -6.57
C LEU A 330 20.57 47.10 -5.83
N ARG A 331 21.72 46.73 -5.24
CA ARG A 331 21.84 45.49 -4.43
C ARG A 331 21.02 45.55 -3.14
N HIS A 332 20.89 46.72 -2.53
CA HIS A 332 20.03 46.89 -1.36
C HIS A 332 18.54 46.74 -1.73
N LYS A 333 18.09 47.38 -2.83
CA LYS A 333 16.73 47.23 -3.35
C LYS A 333 16.40 45.80 -3.77
N GLU A 334 17.33 45.10 -4.43
CA GLU A 334 17.16 43.69 -4.82
C GLU A 334 16.96 42.79 -3.60
N ARG A 335 17.72 42.99 -2.52
CA ARG A 335 17.55 42.24 -1.27
C ARG A 335 16.18 42.49 -0.64
N LEU A 336 15.72 43.74 -0.60
CA LEU A 336 14.39 44.08 -0.10
C LEU A 336 13.27 43.47 -0.96
N LEU A 337 13.42 43.49 -2.29
CA LEU A 337 12.51 42.84 -3.23
C LEU A 337 12.44 41.33 -3.00
N ARG A 338 13.58 40.66 -2.85
CA ARG A 338 13.64 39.22 -2.60
C ARG A 338 12.99 38.84 -1.27
N VAL A 339 13.18 39.65 -0.23
CA VAL A 339 12.53 39.45 1.09
C VAL A 339 11.03 39.68 0.97
N SER A 340 10.57 40.71 0.27
CA SER A 340 9.15 40.98 0.03
C SER A 340 8.47 39.84 -0.73
N VAL A 341 9.08 39.38 -1.84
CA VAL A 341 8.59 38.23 -2.63
C VAL A 341 8.51 36.96 -1.78
N ARG A 342 9.50 36.70 -0.91
CA ARG A 342 9.46 35.57 0.01
C ARG A 342 8.30 35.65 1.01
N HIS A 343 8.00 36.82 1.54
CA HIS A 343 6.85 37.02 2.44
C HIS A 343 5.53 36.83 1.69
N MET A 344 5.43 37.31 0.44
CA MET A 344 4.27 37.10 -0.41
C MET A 344 4.02 35.60 -0.69
N ILE A 345 5.05 34.84 -1.07
CA ILE A 345 4.92 33.41 -1.37
C ILE A 345 4.52 32.59 -0.13
N LYS A 346 5.03 32.97 1.04
CA LYS A 346 4.66 32.33 2.32
C LYS A 346 3.31 32.79 2.88
N SER A 347 2.69 33.79 2.27
CA SER A 347 1.39 34.28 2.73
C SER A 347 0.27 33.29 2.42
N GLN A 348 -0.71 33.23 3.32
CA GLN A 348 -1.90 32.40 3.11
C GLN A 348 -2.71 32.86 1.88
N VAL A 349 -2.66 34.16 1.54
CA VAL A 349 -3.36 34.74 0.38
C VAL A 349 -2.80 34.18 -0.93
N PHE A 350 -1.47 34.08 -1.05
CA PHE A 350 -0.84 33.49 -2.24
C PHE A 350 -1.20 32.01 -2.39
N TYR A 351 -1.26 31.25 -1.29
CA TYR A 351 -1.72 29.86 -1.29
C TYR A 351 -3.15 29.72 -1.84
N TRP A 352 -4.10 30.51 -1.34
CA TRP A 352 -5.50 30.47 -1.81
C TRP A 352 -5.65 30.93 -3.26
N MET A 353 -4.85 31.89 -3.70
CA MET A 353 -4.83 32.35 -5.10
C MET A 353 -4.37 31.23 -6.04
N VAL A 354 -3.25 30.56 -5.73
CA VAL A 354 -2.74 29.45 -6.55
C VAL A 354 -3.74 28.29 -6.56
N LEU A 355 -4.30 27.93 -5.41
CA LEU A 355 -5.33 26.89 -5.33
C LEU A 355 -6.57 27.24 -6.15
N GLY A 356 -6.99 28.51 -6.17
CA GLY A 356 -8.08 28.99 -7.01
C GLY A 356 -7.78 28.88 -8.51
N VAL A 357 -6.55 29.19 -8.93
CA VAL A 357 -6.09 29.04 -10.32
C VAL A 357 -6.07 27.56 -10.73
N VAL A 358 -5.59 26.67 -9.86
CA VAL A 358 -5.63 25.20 -10.10
C VAL A 358 -7.07 24.71 -10.23
N ALA A 359 -7.97 25.15 -9.36
CA ALA A 359 -9.38 24.78 -9.41
C ALA A 359 -10.06 25.27 -10.70
N LEU A 360 -9.79 26.52 -11.11
CA LEU A 360 -10.34 27.10 -12.33
C LEU A 360 -9.82 26.39 -13.58
N ASN A 361 -8.52 26.05 -13.63
CA ASN A 361 -7.95 25.26 -14.72
C ASN A 361 -8.60 23.86 -14.79
N THR A 362 -8.77 23.21 -13.65
CA THR A 362 -9.45 21.90 -13.57
C THR A 362 -10.90 22.00 -14.06
N PHE A 363 -11.60 23.08 -13.73
CA PHE A 363 -12.95 23.35 -14.22
C PHE A 363 -13.00 23.59 -15.73
N CYS A 364 -12.04 24.33 -16.29
CA CYS A 364 -11.92 24.52 -17.74
C CYS A 364 -11.71 23.20 -18.48
N VAL A 365 -10.88 22.30 -17.96
CA VAL A 365 -10.71 20.94 -18.52
C VAL A 365 -12.00 20.13 -18.40
N ALA A 366 -12.74 20.26 -17.29
CA ALA A 366 -13.97 19.50 -17.06
C ALA A 366 -15.16 19.95 -17.94
N ILE A 367 -15.17 21.18 -18.45
CA ILE A 367 -16.22 21.71 -19.33
C ILE A 367 -16.19 21.09 -20.74
N VAL A 368 -15.06 20.53 -21.16
CA VAL A 368 -14.89 19.94 -22.51
C VAL A 368 -15.92 18.82 -22.72
N HIS A 369 -16.73 18.94 -23.77
CA HIS A 369 -17.77 17.95 -24.10
C HIS A 369 -17.93 17.76 -25.61
N HIS A 370 -18.60 16.66 -25.99
CA HIS A 370 -18.84 16.30 -27.39
C HIS A 370 -19.79 17.30 -28.07
N ASN A 371 -19.49 17.69 -29.32
CA ASN A 371 -20.20 18.74 -30.08
C ASN A 371 -20.24 20.13 -29.39
N GLN A 372 -19.20 20.49 -28.66
CA GLN A 372 -19.09 21.83 -28.09
C GLN A 372 -19.00 22.92 -29.17
N THR A 373 -19.55 24.10 -28.87
CA THR A 373 -19.57 25.22 -29.80
C THR A 373 -18.14 25.72 -30.10
N LEU A 374 -17.92 26.21 -31.32
CA LEU A 374 -16.62 26.75 -31.75
C LEU A 374 -16.12 27.86 -30.83
N TRP A 375 -17.03 28.69 -30.30
CA TRP A 375 -16.68 29.74 -29.34
C TRP A 375 -16.12 29.16 -28.03
N LEU A 376 -16.76 28.13 -27.47
CA LEU A 376 -16.30 27.50 -26.24
C LEU A 376 -14.93 26.82 -26.44
N SER A 377 -14.74 26.12 -27.56
CA SER A 377 -13.44 25.55 -27.93
C SER A 377 -12.34 26.61 -27.99
N ASN A 378 -12.63 27.78 -28.58
CA ASN A 378 -11.67 28.88 -28.66
C ASN A 378 -11.36 29.47 -27.27
N VAL A 379 -12.37 29.68 -26.42
CA VAL A 379 -12.16 30.19 -25.06
C VAL A 379 -11.31 29.23 -24.22
N LEU A 380 -11.58 27.93 -24.28
CA LEU A 380 -10.79 26.93 -23.55
C LEU A 380 -9.35 26.87 -24.06
N TYR A 381 -9.14 26.94 -25.38
CA TYR A 381 -7.80 27.01 -25.97
C TYR A 381 -7.00 28.21 -25.44
N TYR A 382 -7.59 29.40 -25.38
CA TYR A 382 -6.90 30.57 -24.81
C TYR A 382 -6.72 30.47 -23.29
N ALA A 383 -7.66 29.85 -22.58
CA ALA A 383 -7.55 29.62 -21.14
C ALA A 383 -6.36 28.71 -20.81
N GLU A 384 -6.05 27.71 -21.64
CA GLU A 384 -4.86 26.86 -21.46
C GLU A 384 -3.55 27.66 -21.46
N PHE A 385 -3.37 28.58 -22.42
CA PHE A 385 -2.19 29.46 -22.46
C PHE A 385 -2.17 30.44 -21.28
N LEU A 386 -3.32 30.96 -20.87
CA LEU A 386 -3.44 31.84 -19.72
C LEU A 386 -2.99 31.13 -18.42
N PHE A 387 -3.49 29.91 -18.19
CA PHE A 387 -3.11 29.12 -17.01
C PHE A 387 -1.64 28.72 -17.06
N LEU A 388 -1.11 28.33 -18.21
CA LEU A 388 0.32 28.08 -18.39
C LEU A 388 1.15 29.31 -17.99
N GLY A 389 0.74 30.50 -18.44
CA GLY A 389 1.38 31.76 -18.05
C GLY A 389 1.34 32.02 -16.54
N LEU A 390 0.19 31.82 -15.91
CA LEU A 390 0.03 31.99 -14.46
C LEU A 390 0.89 31.00 -13.64
N PHE A 391 0.99 29.74 -14.08
CA PHE A 391 1.86 28.74 -13.45
C PHE A 391 3.35 29.04 -13.65
N LEU A 392 3.74 29.54 -14.83
CA LEU A 392 5.12 29.95 -15.07
C LEU A 392 5.52 31.14 -14.19
N VAL A 393 4.61 32.11 -14.01
CA VAL A 393 4.82 33.26 -13.12
C VAL A 393 4.92 32.81 -11.65
N GLU A 394 4.06 31.89 -11.23
CA GLU A 394 4.12 31.29 -9.90
C GLU A 394 5.47 30.60 -9.64
N ILE A 395 5.93 29.77 -10.56
CA ILE A 395 7.23 29.08 -10.50
C ILE A 395 8.38 30.09 -10.49
N ALA A 396 8.32 31.13 -11.32
CA ALA A 396 9.34 32.18 -11.37
C ALA A 396 9.45 32.93 -10.03
N PHE A 397 8.32 33.29 -9.40
CA PHE A 397 8.32 33.91 -8.08
C PHE A 397 8.92 32.98 -7.02
N LYS A 398 8.54 31.69 -7.01
CA LYS A 398 9.10 30.68 -6.09
C LYS A 398 10.61 30.53 -6.22
N MET A 399 11.12 30.38 -7.44
CA MET A 399 12.56 30.28 -7.70
C MET A 399 13.32 31.55 -7.28
N TYR A 400 12.76 32.73 -7.55
CA TYR A 400 13.38 34.01 -7.17
C TYR A 400 13.41 34.24 -5.65
N GLY A 401 12.33 33.88 -4.93
CA GLY A 401 12.19 34.13 -3.49
C GLY A 401 12.92 33.13 -2.59
N MET A 402 12.93 31.84 -2.95
CA MET A 402 13.52 30.75 -2.14
C MET A 402 14.95 30.41 -2.58
N GLY A 403 15.32 30.73 -3.83
CA GLY A 403 16.62 30.43 -4.41
C GLY A 403 16.66 29.01 -5.02
N PRO A 404 17.53 28.76 -6.01
CA PRO A 404 17.50 27.55 -6.84
C PRO A 404 17.97 26.24 -6.16
N ARG A 405 18.26 26.26 -4.85
CA ARG A 405 18.81 25.12 -4.10
C ARG A 405 17.91 24.61 -2.96
N GLN A 406 16.75 25.24 -2.78
CA GLN A 406 15.66 24.80 -1.91
C GLN A 406 14.41 24.67 -2.77
#